data_AF-A0A2A3JXP2-F1
#
_entry.id   AF-A0A2A3JXP2-F1
#
_cell.length_a   1.000
_cell.length_b   1.000
_cell.length_c   1.000
_cell.angle_alpha   90.00
_cell.angle_beta   90.00
_cell.angle_gamma   90.00
#
_symmetry.space_group_name_H-M   'P 1'
#
loop_
_entity.id
_entity.type
_entity.pdbx_description
1 polymer ?
#
loop_
_entity_poly.entity_id
_entity_poly.type
_entity_poly.pdbx_seq_one_letter_code
_entity_poly.pdbx_strand_id
1 'polypeptide(L)'
;MTYCVGLLLDAGVVLLSDTRTNAGLDNIATYRKMFLFEKEGDRAIGIMTAGSLSITQTVIARLTEANEDPDSPRSILRAPGMLQVAEIVGATLSDVTSEVSSKMERMNQSATASMIVAGQRKGGPMRMFLVYPEGNFIEATPDTPFLQIGEHKYGKPILDRVISSATTLADAEKAVLLSMDSTLRSNLSVGMPLDFAVIERDALAVTRRRRIEPTDEAFQKMSHDWSEALRNAFVEIDPI
;
A
#
# COMPACT_ATOMS: atom_id res chain seq x y z
N MET A 1 8.42 9.56 5.42
CA MET A 1 8.57 9.87 3.98
C MET A 1 7.96 8.76 3.12
N THR A 2 6.68 8.46 3.31
CA THR A 2 5.93 7.43 2.57
C THR A 2 4.46 7.55 2.93
N TYR A 3 3.55 7.35 1.98
CA TYR A 3 2.15 7.03 2.27
C TYR A 3 1.66 5.96 1.29
N CYS A 4 1.16 4.84 1.83
CA CYS A 4 0.43 3.83 1.07
C CYS A 4 -0.91 3.53 1.73
N VAL A 5 -1.91 3.20 0.91
CA VAL A 5 -3.26 2.85 1.33
C VAL A 5 -3.80 1.68 0.52
N GLY A 6 -4.45 0.73 1.20
CA GLY A 6 -5.19 -0.36 0.58
C GLY A 6 -6.63 -0.37 1.08
N LEU A 7 -7.56 -0.65 0.17
CA LEU A 7 -8.98 -0.89 0.44
C LEU A 7 -9.32 -2.34 0.11
N LEU A 8 -10.00 -3.04 1.01
CA LEU A 8 -10.59 -4.36 0.82
C LEU A 8 -12.11 -4.21 0.77
N LEU A 9 -12.69 -4.50 -0.38
CA LEU A 9 -14.10 -4.25 -0.70
C LEU A 9 -14.77 -5.54 -1.18
N ASP A 10 -16.10 -5.53 -1.20
CA ASP A 10 -16.89 -6.62 -1.74
C ASP A 10 -16.60 -6.83 -3.23
N ALA A 11 -16.22 -5.78 -3.96
CA ALA A 11 -15.87 -5.87 -5.38
C ALA A 11 -14.39 -6.25 -5.66
N GLY A 12 -13.49 -6.17 -4.67
CA GLY A 12 -12.06 -6.42 -4.88
C GLY A 12 -11.17 -5.58 -3.97
N VAL A 13 -9.93 -5.37 -4.40
CA VAL A 13 -8.92 -4.58 -3.66
C VAL A 13 -8.45 -3.41 -4.51
N VAL A 14 -8.32 -2.24 -3.88
CA VAL A 14 -7.74 -1.02 -4.48
C VAL A 14 -6.49 -0.64 -3.69
N LEU A 15 -5.38 -0.42 -4.40
CA LEU A 15 -4.07 -0.08 -3.82
C LEU A 15 -3.56 1.24 -4.39
N LEU A 16 -2.97 2.08 -3.55
CA LEU A 16 -2.30 3.31 -3.96
C LEU A 16 -1.07 3.56 -3.09
N SER A 17 0.06 3.88 -3.72
CA SER A 17 1.30 4.25 -3.04
C SER A 17 1.96 5.48 -3.66
N ASP A 18 2.50 6.35 -2.82
CA ASP A 18 3.43 7.40 -3.26
C ASP A 18 4.82 6.83 -3.56
N THR A 19 5.74 7.64 -4.09
CA THR A 19 7.10 7.18 -4.47
C THR A 19 8.25 7.97 -3.86
N ARG A 20 7.97 9.13 -3.24
CA ARG A 20 8.99 9.91 -2.54
C ARG A 20 9.56 9.13 -1.36
N THR A 21 10.88 9.00 -1.30
CA THR A 21 11.56 8.16 -0.32
C THR A 21 12.81 8.85 0.22
N ASN A 22 13.07 8.68 1.51
CA ASN A 22 14.34 9.08 2.12
C ASN A 22 15.38 7.98 1.93
N ALA A 23 16.45 8.24 1.18
CA ALA A 23 17.55 7.33 0.96
C ALA A 23 18.81 7.68 1.78
N GLY A 24 18.74 8.68 2.67
CA GLY A 24 19.86 9.14 3.49
C GLY A 24 19.80 10.65 3.75
N LEU A 25 20.76 11.17 4.52
CA LEU A 25 20.89 12.61 4.75
C LEU A 25 20.95 13.35 3.41
N ASP A 26 20.05 14.29 3.20
CA ASP A 26 19.88 15.09 1.97
C ASP A 26 19.66 14.30 0.67
N ASN A 27 19.24 13.03 0.76
CA ASN A 27 18.96 12.21 -0.41
C ASN A 27 17.48 11.82 -0.48
N ILE A 28 16.69 12.69 -1.11
CA ILE A 28 15.28 12.44 -1.42
C ILE A 28 15.18 12.00 -2.88
N ALA A 29 14.64 10.81 -3.10
CA ALA A 29 14.53 10.22 -4.43
C ALA A 29 13.20 9.51 -4.64
N THR A 30 12.97 9.08 -5.88
CA THR A 30 11.77 8.37 -6.31
C THR A 30 12.04 6.87 -6.34
N TYR A 31 11.39 6.12 -5.44
CA TYR A 31 11.43 4.66 -5.44
C TYR A 31 10.01 4.10 -5.47
N ARG A 32 9.80 3.05 -6.27
CA ARG A 32 8.53 2.32 -6.29
C ARG A 32 8.29 1.67 -4.93
N LYS A 33 7.07 1.79 -4.43
CA LYS A 33 6.64 1.21 -3.15
C LYS A 33 5.55 0.16 -3.28
N MET A 34 5.02 -0.07 -4.48
CA MET A 34 4.05 -1.11 -4.78
C MET A 34 4.65 -2.17 -5.69
N PHE A 35 4.52 -3.43 -5.30
CA PHE A 35 5.04 -4.59 -6.03
C PHE A 35 3.90 -5.57 -6.27
N LEU A 36 3.78 -6.05 -7.49
CA LEU A 36 2.68 -6.91 -7.93
C LEU A 36 3.27 -8.25 -8.35
N PHE A 37 2.72 -9.33 -7.83
CA PHE A 37 3.12 -10.71 -8.11
C PHE A 37 1.90 -11.47 -8.59
N GLU A 38 2.00 -12.10 -9.76
CA GLU A 38 0.89 -12.80 -10.39
C GLU A 38 1.31 -14.21 -10.81
N LYS A 39 0.37 -15.13 -10.73
CA LYS A 39 0.44 -16.42 -11.41
C LYS A 39 -0.88 -16.60 -12.14
N GLU A 40 -0.81 -16.53 -13.47
CA GLU A 40 -1.98 -16.52 -14.34
C GLU A 40 -2.96 -17.64 -14.00
N GLY A 41 -4.24 -17.28 -13.84
CA GLY A 41 -5.32 -18.21 -13.50
C GLY A 41 -5.25 -18.82 -12.09
N ASP A 42 -4.27 -18.42 -11.28
CA ASP A 42 -4.07 -18.92 -9.92
C ASP A 42 -4.15 -17.80 -8.86
N ARG A 43 -3.42 -16.69 -9.01
CA ARG A 43 -3.42 -15.63 -7.99
C ARG A 43 -2.89 -14.28 -8.48
N ALA A 44 -3.29 -13.23 -7.78
CA ALA A 44 -2.67 -11.92 -7.81
C ALA A 44 -2.41 -11.43 -6.38
N ILE A 45 -1.21 -10.90 -6.14
CA ILE A 45 -0.75 -10.40 -4.84
C ILE A 45 -0.13 -9.02 -5.05
N GLY A 46 -0.61 -8.02 -4.32
CA GLY A 46 0.00 -6.70 -4.20
C GLY A 46 0.67 -6.53 -2.84
N ILE A 47 1.90 -6.01 -2.83
CA ILE A 47 2.65 -5.66 -1.62
C ILE A 47 3.02 -4.18 -1.70
N MET A 48 2.64 -3.40 -0.68
CA MET A 48 3.08 -2.01 -0.51
C MET A 48 4.02 -1.86 0.67
N THR A 49 5.03 -1.00 0.55
CA THR A 49 6.11 -0.89 1.54
C THR A 49 6.22 0.52 2.13
N ALA A 50 6.57 0.60 3.42
CA ALA A 50 6.89 1.86 4.09
C ALA A 50 7.98 1.67 5.16
N GLY A 51 8.77 2.71 5.40
CA GLY A 51 9.87 2.70 6.37
C GLY A 51 11.24 2.61 5.71
N SER A 52 12.16 1.89 6.32
CA SER A 52 13.55 1.78 5.84
C SER A 52 13.63 1.18 4.43
N LEU A 53 14.25 1.92 3.51
CA LEU A 53 14.40 1.49 2.12
C LEU A 53 15.26 0.22 2.01
N SER A 54 16.33 0.11 2.81
CA SER A 54 17.21 -1.07 2.79
C SER A 54 16.46 -2.33 3.21
N ILE A 55 15.65 -2.25 4.28
CA ILE A 55 14.84 -3.38 4.75
C ILE A 55 13.81 -3.76 3.68
N THR A 56 13.01 -2.80 3.21
CA THR A 56 11.93 -3.08 2.27
C THR A 56 12.44 -3.64 0.94
N GLN A 57 13.54 -3.12 0.39
CA GLN A 57 14.14 -3.65 -0.84
C GLN A 57 14.70 -5.07 -0.64
N THR A 58 15.38 -5.34 0.48
CA THR A 58 15.89 -6.69 0.75
C THR A 58 14.75 -7.70 0.90
N VAL A 59 13.65 -7.33 1.55
CA VAL A 59 12.47 -8.20 1.66
C VAL A 59 11.90 -8.51 0.28
N ILE A 60 11.65 -7.49 -0.56
CA ILE A 60 11.11 -7.69 -1.91
C ILE A 60 12.06 -8.53 -2.77
N ALA A 61 13.37 -8.30 -2.69
CA ALA A 61 14.38 -9.09 -3.40
C ALA A 61 14.33 -10.57 -2.99
N ARG A 62 14.34 -10.87 -1.68
CA ARG A 62 14.26 -12.25 -1.16
C ARG A 62 12.97 -12.96 -1.57
N LEU A 63 11.83 -12.26 -1.54
CA LEU A 63 10.55 -12.82 -2.00
C LEU A 63 10.58 -13.11 -3.50
N THR A 64 11.24 -12.26 -4.29
CA THR A 64 11.41 -12.45 -5.74
C THR A 64 12.29 -13.67 -6.03
N GLU A 65 13.47 -13.76 -5.41
CA GLU A 65 14.36 -14.92 -5.53
C GLU A 65 13.68 -16.22 -5.09
N ALA A 66 12.95 -16.19 -3.96
CA ALA A 66 12.20 -17.34 -3.47
C ALA A 66 11.10 -17.81 -4.44
N ASN A 67 10.52 -16.90 -5.22
CA ASN A 67 9.54 -17.28 -6.24
C ASN A 67 10.18 -17.97 -7.45
N GLU A 68 11.43 -17.62 -7.79
CA GLU A 68 12.19 -18.19 -8.90
C GLU A 68 12.76 -19.58 -8.57
N ASP A 69 13.16 -19.80 -7.32
CA ASP A 69 13.59 -21.13 -6.82
C ASP A 69 12.37 -22.05 -6.70
N PRO A 70 12.26 -23.18 -7.44
CA PRO A 70 11.12 -24.10 -7.36
C PRO A 70 10.93 -24.78 -5.99
N ASP A 71 12.02 -24.99 -5.26
CA ASP A 71 12.06 -25.75 -4.01
C ASP A 71 11.93 -24.84 -2.77
N SER A 72 11.97 -23.52 -2.96
CA SER A 72 11.88 -22.57 -1.86
C SER A 72 10.53 -22.69 -1.13
N PRO A 73 10.53 -22.91 0.20
CA PRO A 73 9.32 -22.90 1.02
C PRO A 73 8.79 -21.48 1.25
N ARG A 74 9.53 -20.44 0.85
CA ARG A 74 9.18 -19.02 1.02
C ARG A 74 8.60 -18.39 -0.24
N SER A 75 8.18 -19.17 -1.23
CA SER A 75 7.50 -18.62 -2.39
C SER A 75 6.05 -18.23 -2.07
N ILE A 76 5.76 -16.93 -2.17
CA ILE A 76 4.40 -16.40 -2.10
C ILE A 76 3.54 -16.82 -3.30
N LEU A 77 4.15 -17.17 -4.44
CA LEU A 77 3.47 -17.68 -5.63
C LEU A 77 3.08 -19.17 -5.54
N ARG A 78 3.63 -19.91 -4.57
CA ARG A 78 3.28 -21.31 -4.32
C ARG A 78 2.58 -21.53 -2.97
N ALA A 79 2.49 -20.51 -2.13
CA ALA A 79 1.79 -20.56 -0.86
C ALA A 79 0.32 -21.08 -1.00
N PRO A 80 -0.17 -21.94 -0.09
CA PRO A 80 -1.52 -22.53 -0.14
C PRO A 80 -2.67 -21.53 0.10
N GLY A 81 -2.39 -20.31 0.56
CA GLY A 81 -3.42 -19.30 0.81
C GLY A 81 -2.83 -17.95 1.20
N MET A 82 -3.67 -16.90 1.20
CA MET A 82 -3.22 -15.55 1.52
C MET A 82 -2.74 -15.38 2.97
N LEU A 83 -3.21 -16.20 3.93
CA LEU A 83 -2.63 -16.23 5.28
C LEU A 83 -1.17 -16.67 5.23
N GLN A 84 -0.86 -17.77 4.52
CA GLN A 84 0.52 -18.22 4.37
C GLN A 84 1.38 -17.20 3.62
N VAL A 85 0.81 -16.47 2.65
CA VAL A 85 1.50 -15.34 2.01
C VAL A 85 1.88 -14.29 3.05
N ALA A 86 0.95 -13.88 3.92
CA ALA A 86 1.22 -12.91 4.98
C ALA A 86 2.29 -13.42 5.97
N GLU A 87 2.24 -14.70 6.36
CA GLU A 87 3.26 -15.34 7.22
C GLU A 87 4.65 -15.35 6.58
N ILE A 88 4.75 -15.69 5.29
CA ILE A 88 6.02 -15.67 4.55
C ILE A 88 6.58 -14.24 4.48
N VAL A 89 5.74 -13.26 4.15
CA VAL A 89 6.14 -11.85 4.09
C VAL A 89 6.57 -11.36 5.48
N GLY A 90 5.80 -11.68 6.52
CA GLY A 90 6.09 -11.34 7.91
C GLY A 90 7.39 -11.93 8.42
N ALA A 91 7.61 -13.23 8.22
CA ALA A 91 8.87 -13.89 8.58
C ALA A 91 10.06 -13.26 7.85
N THR A 92 9.93 -13.00 6.55
CA THR A 92 10.98 -12.36 5.75
C THR A 92 11.27 -10.93 6.23
N LEU A 93 10.24 -10.16 6.57
CA LEU A 93 10.38 -8.80 7.11
C LEU A 93 11.07 -8.81 8.48
N SER A 94 10.67 -9.70 9.37
CA SER A 94 11.27 -9.85 10.69
C SER A 94 12.76 -10.23 10.58
N ASP A 95 13.08 -11.26 9.77
CA ASP A 95 14.46 -11.71 9.56
C ASP A 95 15.35 -10.57 9.08
N VAL A 96 14.93 -9.86 8.03
CA VAL A 96 15.69 -8.74 7.46
C VAL A 96 15.80 -7.58 8.47
N THR A 97 14.74 -7.29 9.21
CA THR A 97 14.76 -6.23 10.23
C THR A 97 15.76 -6.55 11.33
N SER A 98 15.81 -7.79 11.81
CA SER A 98 16.80 -8.24 12.79
C SER A 98 18.23 -8.16 12.24
N GLU A 99 18.46 -8.62 11.01
CA GLU A 99 19.77 -8.54 10.35
C GLU A 99 20.27 -7.10 10.22
N VAL A 100 19.40 -6.18 9.77
CA VAL A 100 19.76 -4.76 9.61
C VAL A 100 19.98 -4.11 10.98
N SER A 101 19.12 -4.38 11.96
CA SER A 101 19.25 -3.83 13.32
C SER A 101 20.59 -4.20 13.95
N SER A 102 21.01 -5.47 13.84
CA SER A 102 22.31 -5.93 14.35
C SER A 102 23.52 -5.18 13.77
N LYS A 103 23.42 -4.69 12.53
CA LYS A 103 24.46 -3.88 11.88
C LYS A 103 24.42 -2.42 12.34
N MET A 104 23.25 -1.92 12.73
CA MET A 104 23.01 -0.53 13.12
C MET A 104 23.16 -0.27 14.63
N GLU A 105 23.16 -1.29 15.47
CA GLU A 105 23.39 -1.17 16.93
C GLU A 105 24.65 -0.36 17.27
N ARG A 106 25.71 -0.48 16.46
CA ARG A 106 26.96 0.27 16.63
C ARG A 106 26.80 1.79 16.41
N MET A 107 25.71 2.23 15.79
CA MET A 107 25.45 3.62 15.40
C MET A 107 24.29 4.29 16.16
N ASN A 108 23.68 3.62 17.16
CA ASN A 108 22.49 4.12 17.90
C ASN A 108 21.33 4.56 16.97
N GLN A 109 21.15 3.87 15.84
CA GLN A 109 20.05 4.13 14.91
C GLN A 109 19.13 2.92 14.83
N SER A 110 17.82 3.15 14.81
CA SER A 110 16.80 2.13 14.59
C SER A 110 16.20 2.26 13.19
N ALA A 111 16.17 1.17 12.43
CA ALA A 111 15.48 1.10 11.15
C ALA A 111 14.32 0.10 11.24
N THR A 112 13.11 0.53 10.93
CA THR A 112 11.92 -0.32 10.90
C THR A 112 11.20 -0.19 9.57
N ALA A 113 10.41 -1.19 9.22
CA ALA A 113 9.58 -1.18 8.04
C ALA A 113 8.26 -1.92 8.28
N SER A 114 7.24 -1.54 7.53
CA SER A 114 5.92 -2.17 7.54
C SER A 114 5.45 -2.41 6.11
N MET A 115 4.53 -3.35 5.94
CA MET A 115 4.00 -3.69 4.62
C MET A 115 2.49 -3.89 4.65
N ILE A 116 1.82 -3.53 3.56
CA ILE A 116 0.46 -4.00 3.29
C ILE A 116 0.57 -5.12 2.26
N VAL A 117 -0.09 -6.25 2.55
CA VAL A 117 -0.13 -7.41 1.65
C VAL A 117 -1.59 -7.68 1.32
N ALA A 118 -1.95 -7.65 0.04
CA ALA A 118 -3.34 -7.83 -0.39
C ALA A 118 -3.41 -8.71 -1.63
N GLY A 119 -4.53 -9.40 -1.83
CA GLY A 119 -4.72 -10.18 -3.04
C GLY A 119 -5.71 -11.31 -2.90
N GLN A 120 -5.66 -12.21 -3.88
CA GLN A 120 -6.50 -13.40 -3.93
C GLN A 120 -5.77 -14.53 -4.65
N ARG A 121 -6.06 -15.75 -4.21
CA ARG A 121 -5.71 -16.98 -4.91
C ARG A 121 -6.95 -17.80 -5.21
N LYS A 122 -6.89 -18.64 -6.23
CA LYS A 122 -7.98 -19.46 -6.76
C LYS A 122 -8.64 -20.28 -5.65
N GLY A 123 -9.95 -20.16 -5.51
CA GLY A 123 -10.71 -20.87 -4.48
C GLY A 123 -10.51 -20.33 -3.06
N GLY A 124 -10.00 -19.11 -2.92
CA GLY A 124 -9.90 -18.38 -1.65
C GLY A 124 -10.50 -16.98 -1.77
N PRO A 125 -10.88 -16.34 -0.65
CA PRO A 125 -11.41 -14.98 -0.67
C PRO A 125 -10.31 -13.95 -0.94
N MET A 126 -10.72 -12.75 -1.34
CA MET A 126 -9.88 -11.54 -1.25
C MET A 126 -9.48 -11.33 0.21
N ARG A 127 -8.19 -11.08 0.47
CA ARG A 127 -7.67 -10.81 1.82
C ARG A 127 -6.63 -9.70 1.77
N MET A 128 -6.53 -8.95 2.86
CA MET A 128 -5.57 -7.85 3.00
C MET A 128 -5.05 -7.75 4.44
N PHE A 129 -3.75 -7.58 4.60
CA PHE A 129 -3.05 -7.60 5.88
C PHE A 129 -2.16 -6.38 6.03
N LEU A 130 -2.01 -5.93 7.27
CA LEU A 130 -0.95 -5.00 7.69
C LEU A 130 0.09 -5.80 8.46
N VAL A 131 1.31 -5.87 7.91
CA VAL A 131 2.45 -6.58 8.48
C VAL A 131 3.34 -5.58 9.22
N TYR A 132 3.56 -5.85 10.50
CA TYR A 132 4.38 -5.05 11.40
C TYR A 132 5.86 -5.47 11.33
N PRO A 133 6.80 -4.62 11.80
CA PRO A 133 8.23 -4.92 11.77
C PRO A 133 8.61 -6.26 12.44
N GLU A 134 7.87 -6.67 13.46
CA GLU A 134 8.04 -7.92 14.21
C GLU A 134 7.57 -9.17 13.44
N GLY A 135 7.05 -8.99 12.22
CA GLY A 135 6.58 -10.05 11.34
C GLY A 135 5.17 -10.58 11.66
N ASN A 136 4.57 -10.14 12.78
CA ASN A 136 3.15 -10.35 13.03
C ASN A 136 2.30 -9.39 12.17
N PHE A 137 1.00 -9.68 12.07
CA PHE A 137 0.10 -8.92 11.22
C PHE A 137 -1.34 -8.93 11.74
N ILE A 138 -2.11 -7.94 11.30
CA ILE A 138 -3.57 -7.92 11.41
C ILE A 138 -4.22 -8.01 10.03
N GLU A 139 -5.47 -8.41 9.98
CA GLU A 139 -6.25 -8.54 8.74
C GLU A 139 -7.36 -7.48 8.67
N ALA A 140 -7.58 -6.92 7.48
CA ALA A 140 -8.72 -6.06 7.21
C ALA A 140 -10.04 -6.85 7.27
N THR A 141 -11.08 -6.22 7.77
CA THR A 141 -12.41 -6.82 7.92
C THR A 141 -13.46 -5.91 7.27
N PRO A 142 -14.72 -6.35 7.10
CA PRO A 142 -15.78 -5.45 6.64
C PRO A 142 -15.95 -4.20 7.52
N ASP A 143 -15.72 -4.31 8.84
CA ASP A 143 -15.79 -3.20 9.79
C ASP A 143 -14.56 -2.28 9.72
N THR A 144 -13.42 -2.79 9.26
CA THR A 144 -12.19 -2.03 9.03
C THR A 144 -11.65 -2.35 7.63
N PRO A 145 -12.30 -1.83 6.57
CA PRO A 145 -12.05 -2.25 5.19
C PRO A 145 -10.82 -1.58 4.57
N PHE A 146 -10.05 -0.79 5.33
CA PHE A 146 -8.86 -0.14 4.82
C PHE A 146 -7.70 -0.17 5.80
N LEU A 147 -6.50 -0.22 5.24
CA LEU A 147 -5.24 -0.20 5.98
C LEU A 147 -4.30 0.83 5.35
N GLN A 148 -3.49 1.47 6.19
CA GLN A 148 -2.57 2.52 5.76
C GLN A 148 -1.20 2.32 6.42
N ILE A 149 -0.14 2.69 5.72
CA ILE A 149 1.24 2.71 6.23
C ILE A 149 1.95 4.02 5.86
N GLY A 150 2.91 4.45 6.69
CA GLY A 150 3.59 5.73 6.55
C GLY A 150 2.78 6.91 7.13
N GLU A 151 2.79 8.05 6.45
CA GLU A 151 2.21 9.35 6.86
C GLU A 151 0.69 9.43 6.59
N HIS A 152 -0.08 8.55 7.20
CA HIS A 152 -1.46 8.29 6.84
C HIS A 152 -2.51 9.22 7.50
N LYS A 153 -2.13 10.02 8.50
CA LYS A 153 -3.07 10.80 9.31
C LYS A 153 -3.85 11.86 8.51
N TYR A 154 -3.23 12.45 7.51
CA TYR A 154 -3.81 13.53 6.70
C TYR A 154 -4.91 13.03 5.76
N GLY A 155 -4.71 11.85 5.17
CA GLY A 155 -5.65 11.23 4.24
C GLY A 155 -6.72 10.37 4.91
N LYS A 156 -6.65 10.10 6.22
CA LYS A 156 -7.58 9.22 6.93
C LYS A 156 -9.03 9.76 7.00
N PRO A 157 -9.29 11.06 7.28
CA PRO A 157 -10.66 11.53 7.50
C PRO A 157 -11.61 11.35 6.32
N ILE A 158 -11.13 11.43 5.08
CA ILE A 158 -11.98 11.18 3.91
C ILE A 158 -12.36 9.70 3.82
N LEU A 159 -11.43 8.80 4.11
CA LEU A 159 -11.68 7.35 4.10
C LEU A 159 -12.69 6.96 5.17
N ASP A 160 -12.50 7.44 6.41
CA ASP A 160 -13.42 7.22 7.54
C ASP A 160 -14.87 7.65 7.22
N ARG A 161 -15.06 8.64 6.35
CA ARG A 161 -16.38 9.22 6.05
C ARG A 161 -17.10 8.55 4.89
N VAL A 162 -16.38 7.97 3.93
CA VAL A 162 -16.97 7.56 2.64
C VAL A 162 -16.77 6.08 2.30
N ILE A 163 -15.86 5.39 2.98
CA ILE A 163 -15.54 4.00 2.68
C ILE A 163 -16.34 3.03 3.57
N SER A 164 -16.92 2.02 2.92
CA SER A 164 -17.49 0.82 3.52
C SER A 164 -17.13 -0.39 2.64
N SER A 165 -17.33 -1.62 3.10
CA SER A 165 -17.06 -2.82 2.27
C SER A 165 -17.83 -2.82 0.94
N ALA A 166 -19.04 -2.25 0.94
CA ALA A 166 -19.91 -2.19 -0.24
C ALA A 166 -19.55 -1.07 -1.23
N THR A 167 -18.57 -0.22 -0.93
CA THR A 167 -18.13 0.87 -1.82
C THR A 167 -17.66 0.31 -3.16
N THR A 168 -18.08 0.94 -4.27
CA THR A 168 -17.70 0.51 -5.62
C THR A 168 -16.20 0.74 -5.88
N LEU A 169 -15.59 -0.02 -6.79
CA LEU A 169 -14.17 0.18 -7.15
C LEU A 169 -13.89 1.58 -7.69
N ALA A 170 -14.85 2.19 -8.41
CA ALA A 170 -14.71 3.54 -8.94
C ALA A 170 -14.72 4.61 -7.85
N ASP A 171 -15.65 4.50 -6.88
CA ASP A 171 -15.67 5.43 -5.74
C ASP A 171 -14.48 5.21 -4.80
N ALA A 172 -14.01 3.97 -4.67
CA ALA A 172 -12.81 3.63 -3.95
C ALA A 172 -11.55 4.24 -4.59
N GLU A 173 -11.40 4.17 -5.91
CA GLU A 173 -10.35 4.86 -6.66
C GLU A 173 -10.37 6.37 -6.38
N LYS A 174 -11.55 7.00 -6.49
CA LYS A 174 -11.74 8.42 -6.16
C LYS A 174 -11.30 8.72 -4.72
N ALA A 175 -11.74 7.93 -3.75
CA ALA A 175 -11.45 8.13 -2.34
C ALA A 175 -9.95 8.02 -2.00
N VAL A 176 -9.24 7.01 -2.54
CA VAL A 176 -7.79 6.88 -2.29
C VAL A 176 -7.00 8.03 -2.94
N LEU A 177 -7.42 8.51 -4.10
CA LEU A 177 -6.78 9.64 -4.77
C LEU A 177 -7.01 10.96 -4.01
N LEU A 178 -8.21 11.20 -3.49
CA LEU A 178 -8.50 12.38 -2.64
C LEU A 178 -7.78 12.31 -1.29
N SER A 179 -7.64 11.10 -0.73
CA SER A 179 -6.84 10.82 0.47
C SER A 179 -5.36 11.17 0.23
N MET A 180 -4.83 10.78 -0.92
CA MET A 180 -3.46 11.10 -1.34
C MET A 180 -3.28 12.60 -1.61
N ASP A 181 -4.22 13.27 -2.29
CA ASP A 181 -4.17 14.72 -2.53
C ASP A 181 -4.06 15.52 -1.23
N SER A 182 -4.92 15.21 -0.25
CA SER A 182 -4.88 15.82 1.08
C SER A 182 -3.52 15.64 1.75
N THR A 183 -2.91 14.48 1.57
CA THR A 183 -1.61 14.15 2.18
C THR A 183 -0.45 14.84 1.48
N LEU A 184 -0.45 14.89 0.14
CA LEU A 184 0.54 15.61 -0.67
C LEU A 184 0.58 17.10 -0.34
N ARG A 185 -0.58 17.72 -0.10
CA ARG A 185 -0.69 19.14 0.25
C ARG A 185 -0.21 19.47 1.65
N SER A 186 -0.31 18.52 2.57
CA SER A 186 -0.03 18.75 4.01
C SER A 186 1.29 18.17 4.49
N ASN A 187 1.95 17.29 3.73
CA ASN A 187 3.19 16.65 4.15
C ASN A 187 4.18 16.45 2.99
N LEU A 188 5.25 17.23 2.98
CA LEU A 188 6.30 17.19 1.96
C LEU A 188 7.06 15.86 1.89
N SER A 189 6.93 15.01 2.89
CA SER A 189 7.59 13.70 2.91
C SER A 189 6.87 12.66 2.03
N VAL A 190 5.67 12.96 1.56
CA VAL A 190 4.90 12.19 0.58
C VAL A 190 5.01 12.89 -0.77
N GLY A 191 5.13 12.13 -1.85
CA GLY A 191 5.34 12.75 -3.16
C GLY A 191 5.08 11.85 -4.35
N MET A 192 4.71 12.53 -5.44
CA MET A 192 4.50 11.97 -6.76
C MET A 192 5.81 11.53 -7.43
N PRO A 193 5.77 10.63 -8.43
CA PRO A 193 4.58 9.96 -8.99
C PRO A 193 3.89 9.01 -8.00
N LEU A 194 2.67 8.60 -8.34
CA LEU A 194 1.89 7.61 -7.58
C LEU A 194 1.77 6.33 -8.41
N ASP A 195 1.80 5.17 -7.75
CA ASP A 195 1.50 3.88 -8.36
C ASP A 195 0.13 3.40 -7.83
N PHE A 196 -0.79 3.07 -8.75
CA PHE A 196 -2.17 2.63 -8.48
C PHE A 196 -2.42 1.26 -9.09
N ALA A 197 -3.15 0.40 -8.36
CA ALA A 197 -3.57 -0.90 -8.86
C ALA A 197 -4.94 -1.34 -8.32
N VAL A 198 -5.64 -2.15 -9.11
CA VAL A 198 -6.89 -2.82 -8.73
C VAL A 198 -6.74 -4.32 -8.97
N ILE A 199 -7.18 -5.11 -8.00
CA ILE A 199 -7.38 -6.55 -8.12
C ILE A 199 -8.87 -6.80 -7.94
N GLU A 200 -9.60 -7.02 -9.03
CA GLU A 200 -11.02 -7.36 -8.99
C GLU A 200 -11.23 -8.75 -8.40
N ARG A 201 -12.31 -8.91 -7.62
CA ARG A 201 -12.69 -10.20 -7.06
C ARG A 201 -12.83 -11.23 -8.17
N ASP A 202 -12.26 -12.41 -7.94
CA ASP A 202 -12.29 -13.61 -8.78
C ASP A 202 -11.61 -13.46 -10.14
N ALA A 203 -11.05 -12.30 -10.47
CA ALA A 203 -10.24 -12.11 -11.67
C ALA A 203 -8.90 -12.85 -11.60
N LEU A 204 -8.38 -13.07 -10.39
CA LEU A 204 -7.06 -13.69 -10.14
C LEU A 204 -5.91 -13.00 -10.89
N ALA A 205 -6.06 -11.71 -11.17
CA ALA A 205 -5.15 -10.87 -11.93
C ALA A 205 -5.26 -9.41 -11.46
N VAL A 206 -4.24 -8.61 -11.72
CA VAL A 206 -4.28 -7.16 -11.61
C VAL A 206 -5.04 -6.61 -12.81
N THR A 207 -6.30 -6.25 -12.62
CA THR A 207 -7.19 -5.81 -13.71
C THR A 207 -6.92 -4.38 -14.15
N ARG A 208 -6.37 -3.54 -13.25
CA ARG A 208 -5.94 -2.18 -13.58
C ARG A 208 -4.62 -1.85 -12.90
N ARG A 209 -3.76 -1.18 -13.66
CA ARG A 209 -2.50 -0.62 -13.18
C ARG A 209 -2.28 0.73 -13.85
N ARG A 210 -1.96 1.75 -13.06
CA ARG A 210 -1.69 3.09 -13.56
C ARG A 210 -0.58 3.75 -12.74
N ARG A 211 0.32 4.45 -13.42
CA ARG A 211 1.23 5.40 -12.79
C ARG A 211 0.71 6.80 -13.03
N ILE A 212 0.60 7.59 -11.97
CA ILE A 212 0.06 8.96 -11.99
C ILE A 212 1.25 9.90 -11.82
N GLU A 213 1.64 10.54 -12.92
CA GLU A 213 2.75 11.48 -12.95
C GLU A 213 2.34 12.85 -12.38
N PRO A 214 3.30 13.70 -11.92
CA PRO A 214 2.99 15.05 -11.45
C PRO A 214 2.20 15.91 -12.45
N THR A 215 2.35 15.62 -13.74
CA THR A 215 1.69 16.30 -14.86
C THR A 215 0.38 15.64 -15.30
N ASP A 216 -0.15 14.67 -14.55
CA ASP A 216 -1.39 13.96 -14.91
C ASP A 216 -2.60 14.91 -14.83
N GLU A 217 -3.15 15.28 -16.00
CA GLU A 217 -4.23 16.26 -16.12
C GLU A 217 -5.51 15.81 -15.39
N ALA A 218 -5.83 14.51 -15.41
CA ALA A 218 -7.03 13.99 -14.75
C ALA A 218 -6.92 14.09 -13.23
N PHE A 219 -5.75 13.76 -12.67
CA PHE A 219 -5.50 13.91 -11.24
C PHE A 219 -5.48 15.38 -10.81
N GLN A 220 -4.85 16.26 -11.59
CA GLN A 220 -4.84 17.71 -11.33
C GLN A 220 -6.25 18.29 -11.36
N LYS A 221 -7.07 17.91 -12.36
CA LYS A 221 -8.45 18.33 -12.45
C LYS A 221 -9.27 17.88 -11.25
N MET A 222 -9.18 16.60 -10.86
CA MET A 222 -9.88 16.07 -9.69
C MET A 222 -9.49 16.82 -8.41
N SER A 223 -8.19 17.09 -8.23
CA SER A 223 -7.67 17.85 -7.09
C SER A 223 -8.19 19.30 -7.05
N HIS A 224 -8.29 19.95 -8.21
CA HIS A 224 -8.88 21.28 -8.33
C HIS A 224 -10.38 21.28 -8.00
N ASP A 225 -11.15 20.41 -8.66
CA ASP A 225 -12.60 20.28 -8.48
C ASP A 225 -12.95 19.99 -7.01
N TRP A 226 -12.17 19.12 -6.36
CA TRP A 226 -12.34 18.81 -4.93
C TRP A 226 -12.06 20.00 -4.03
N SER A 227 -11.00 20.77 -4.33
CA SER A 227 -10.66 21.97 -3.58
C SER A 227 -11.76 23.05 -3.70
N GLU A 228 -12.34 23.22 -4.88
CA GLU A 228 -13.49 24.12 -5.06
C GLU A 228 -14.73 23.64 -4.32
N ALA A 229 -15.06 22.35 -4.43
CA ALA A 229 -16.21 21.78 -3.74
C ALA A 229 -16.11 21.96 -2.22
N LEU A 230 -14.94 21.75 -1.62
CA LEU A 230 -14.71 21.96 -0.19
C LEU A 230 -14.88 23.43 0.22
N ARG A 231 -14.40 24.38 -0.60
CA ARG A 231 -14.59 25.82 -0.34
C ARG A 231 -16.06 26.21 -0.39
N ASN A 232 -16.79 25.72 -1.39
CA ASN A 232 -18.21 26.00 -1.53
C ASN A 232 -19.01 25.42 -0.36
N ALA A 233 -18.76 24.16 0.00
CA ALA A 233 -19.39 23.53 1.16
C ALA A 233 -19.09 24.28 2.47
N PHE A 234 -17.89 24.85 2.63
CA PHE A 234 -17.57 25.67 3.80
C PHE A 234 -18.37 26.97 3.87
N VAL A 235 -18.61 27.63 2.73
CA VAL A 235 -19.43 28.86 2.65
C VAL A 235 -20.90 28.60 2.94
N GLU A 236 -21.39 27.39 2.64
CA GLU A 236 -22.78 26.98 2.87
C GLU A 236 -23.10 26.61 4.33
N ILE A 237 -22.08 26.43 5.19
CA ILE A 237 -22.28 26.07 6.60
C ILE A 237 -22.47 27.33 7.44
N ASP A 238 -23.58 27.41 8.17
CA ASP A 238 -23.88 28.52 9.06
C ASP A 238 -22.83 28.68 10.18
N PRO A 239 -22.47 29.94 10.55
CA PRO A 239 -21.66 30.18 11.73
C PRO A 239 -22.43 29.81 13.00
N ILE A 240 -21.69 29.36 14.04
CA ILE A 240 -22.24 29.03 15.37
C ILE A 240 -22.59 30.31 16.13
#